data_AF-A0A531K2L4-F1
#
_entry.id   AF-A0A531K2L4-F1
#
_cell.length_a   1.000
_cell.length_b   1.000
_cell.length_c   1.000
_cell.angle_alpha   90.00
_cell.angle_beta   90.00
_cell.angle_gamma   90.00
#
_symmetry.space_group_name_H-M   'P 1'
#
loop_
_entity.id
_entity.type
_entity.pdbx_description
1 polymer ?
#
loop_
_entity_poly.entity_id
_entity_poly.type
_entity_poly.pdbx_seq_one_letter_code
_entity_poly.pdbx_strand_id
1 'polypeptide(L)'
;RQITSTPSDFTSVAGTVEIGQIAADQAEKLLKAKHGAVKGKILQVLGDPGDPYTLDIQKGFEEKMKAFPDVTIISVPAMQWAADAAGTIVNDQMLANPDIDLIFSHAAHLSVAAVASLEAAGKKPGDVMM
;
A
#
# COMPACT_ATOMS: atom_id res chain seq x y z
N ARG A 1 22.85 40.68 14.22
CA ARG A 1 21.41 40.66 14.56
C ARG A 1 20.88 39.30 14.12
N GLN A 2 20.50 38.46 15.07
CA GLN A 2 20.05 37.09 14.80
C GLN A 2 18.62 37.15 14.22
N ILE A 3 18.37 36.45 13.12
CA ILE A 3 17.02 36.28 12.58
C ILE A 3 16.34 35.23 13.47
N THR A 4 15.28 35.60 14.20
CA THR A 4 14.61 34.73 15.18
C THR A 4 13.27 34.17 14.70
N SER A 5 12.78 34.56 13.52
CA SER A 5 11.63 33.91 12.89
C SER A 5 11.58 34.20 11.40
N THR A 6 11.75 33.16 10.59
CA THR A 6 11.34 33.14 9.20
C THR A 6 10.37 31.96 9.06
N PRO A 7 9.13 32.15 8.61
CA PRO A 7 8.27 31.04 8.23
C PRO A 7 8.96 30.27 7.10
N SER A 8 9.26 29.00 7.34
CA SER A 8 9.84 28.10 6.35
C SER A 8 8.80 27.05 6.02
N ASP A 9 8.11 27.22 4.90
CA ASP A 9 7.33 26.14 4.29
C ASP A 9 8.28 25.16 3.62
N PHE A 10 8.56 24.07 4.31
CA PHE A 10 9.29 22.93 3.76
C PHE A 10 8.26 21.93 3.24
N THR A 11 8.03 21.88 1.93
CA THR A 11 7.34 20.75 1.31
C THR A 11 8.39 19.91 0.59
N SER A 12 8.95 18.93 1.29
CA SER A 12 9.82 17.92 0.69
C SER A 12 8.95 16.85 0.03
N VAL A 13 8.64 17.03 -1.25
CA VAL A 13 7.88 16.09 -2.08
C VAL A 13 8.79 15.13 -2.88
N ALA A 14 10.11 15.28 -2.72
CA ALA A 14 11.10 14.59 -3.53
C ALA A 14 11.20 13.11 -3.12
N GLY A 15 10.35 12.27 -3.70
CA GLY A 15 10.50 10.81 -3.70
C GLY A 15 9.24 10.01 -3.36
N THR A 16 8.15 10.63 -2.93
CA THR A 16 6.91 9.91 -2.53
C THR A 16 6.25 9.18 -3.71
N VAL A 17 6.18 9.84 -4.87
CA VAL A 17 5.72 9.20 -6.11
C VAL A 17 6.66 8.08 -6.54
N GLU A 18 7.97 8.28 -6.40
CA GLU A 18 8.98 7.27 -6.74
C GLU A 18 8.86 6.02 -5.86
N ILE A 19 8.55 6.19 -4.55
CA ILE A 19 8.24 5.07 -3.64
C ILE A 19 7.07 4.24 -4.20
N GLY A 20 6.00 4.89 -4.65
CA GLY A 20 4.86 4.22 -5.28
C GLY A 20 5.27 3.45 -6.54
N GLN A 21 6.10 4.05 -7.40
CA GLN A 21 6.59 3.41 -8.63
C GLN A 21 7.48 2.19 -8.34
N ILE A 22 8.39 2.30 -7.35
CA ILE A 22 9.25 1.19 -6.93
C ILE A 22 8.40 0.07 -6.34
N ALA A 23 7.38 0.39 -5.54
CA ALA A 23 6.45 -0.59 -5.00
C ALA A 23 5.68 -1.31 -6.12
N ALA A 24 5.26 -0.60 -7.17
CA ALA A 24 4.63 -1.20 -8.35
C ALA A 24 5.59 -2.16 -9.06
N ASP A 25 6.85 -1.76 -9.30
CA ASP A 25 7.86 -2.62 -9.92
C ASP A 25 8.10 -3.92 -9.11
N GLN A 26 7.99 -3.88 -7.78
CA GLN A 26 8.06 -5.08 -6.94
C GLN A 26 6.78 -5.92 -7.01
N ALA A 27 5.60 -5.28 -6.99
CA ALA A 27 4.33 -5.97 -7.15
C ALA A 27 4.26 -6.71 -8.49
N GLU A 28 4.74 -6.10 -9.57
CA GLU A 28 4.87 -6.73 -10.89
C GLU A 28 5.72 -8.02 -10.82
N LYS A 29 6.90 -7.96 -10.19
CA LYS A 29 7.78 -9.12 -10.04
C LYS A 29 7.13 -10.24 -9.25
N LEU A 30 6.46 -9.89 -8.15
CA LEU A 30 5.79 -10.84 -7.26
C LEU A 30 4.59 -11.52 -7.96
N LEU A 31 3.71 -10.75 -8.60
CA LEU A 31 2.59 -11.28 -9.36
C LEU A 31 3.06 -12.16 -10.52
N LYS A 32 4.09 -11.74 -11.25
CA LYS A 32 4.68 -12.53 -12.33
C LYS A 32 5.32 -13.82 -11.82
N ALA A 33 5.98 -13.80 -10.67
CA ALA A 33 6.56 -15.01 -10.06
C ALA A 33 5.47 -16.01 -9.64
N LYS A 34 4.33 -15.54 -9.13
CA LYS A 34 3.21 -16.38 -8.68
C LYS A 34 2.40 -16.95 -9.85
N HIS A 35 2.08 -16.11 -10.84
CA HIS A 35 1.09 -16.42 -11.89
C HIS A 35 1.69 -16.62 -13.29
N GLY A 36 3.00 -16.39 -13.46
CA GLY A 36 3.69 -16.39 -14.76
C GLY A 36 3.45 -15.14 -15.60
N ALA A 37 2.50 -14.29 -15.21
CA ALA A 37 2.13 -13.02 -15.83
C ALA A 37 1.74 -12.01 -14.74
N VAL A 38 1.79 -10.71 -15.05
CA VAL A 38 1.38 -9.65 -14.11
C VAL A 38 -0.14 -9.55 -14.13
N LYS A 39 -0.79 -10.38 -13.29
CA LYS A 39 -2.24 -10.43 -13.11
C LYS A 39 -2.57 -10.79 -11.67
N GLY A 40 -3.78 -10.45 -11.22
CA GLY A 40 -4.25 -10.79 -9.88
C GLY A 40 -4.90 -9.61 -9.19
N LYS A 41 -5.15 -9.76 -7.89
CA LYS A 41 -5.80 -8.73 -7.08
C LYS A 41 -4.86 -8.21 -6.00
N ILE A 42 -4.70 -6.89 -5.96
CA ILE A 42 -3.87 -6.19 -4.98
C ILE A 42 -4.79 -5.42 -4.03
N LEU A 43 -4.60 -5.61 -2.73
CA LEU A 43 -5.17 -4.73 -1.71
C LEU A 43 -4.13 -3.65 -1.37
N GLN A 44 -4.48 -2.40 -1.59
CA GLN A 44 -3.65 -1.26 -1.22
C GLN A 44 -4.20 -0.61 0.05
N VAL A 45 -3.47 -0.74 1.16
CA VAL A 45 -3.81 -0.11 2.43
C VAL A 45 -3.12 1.25 2.49
N LEU A 46 -3.91 2.30 2.25
CA LEU A 46 -3.44 3.68 2.23
C LEU A 46 -3.27 4.22 3.66
N GLY A 47 -2.42 5.24 3.82
CA GLY A 47 -2.42 6.06 5.02
C GLY A 47 -3.62 7.01 5.08
N ASP A 48 -3.51 8.07 5.90
CA ASP A 48 -4.57 9.07 5.99
C ASP A 48 -4.70 9.85 4.66
N PRO A 49 -5.90 9.95 4.07
CA PRO A 49 -6.10 10.63 2.79
C PRO A 49 -5.91 12.14 2.86
N GLY A 50 -5.86 12.74 4.05
CA GLY A 50 -5.48 14.13 4.26
C GLY A 50 -3.97 14.38 4.18
N ASP A 51 -3.15 13.33 4.09
CA ASP A 51 -1.71 13.41 3.98
C ASP A 51 -1.25 13.34 2.51
N PRO A 52 -0.60 14.39 1.97
CA PRO A 52 -0.03 14.37 0.63
C PRO A 52 0.92 13.19 0.38
N TYR A 53 1.62 12.72 1.41
CA TYR A 53 2.51 11.55 1.34
C TYR A 53 1.77 10.30 0.84
N THR A 54 0.58 10.03 1.38
CA THR A 54 -0.27 8.90 0.97
C THR A 54 -0.74 9.03 -0.47
N LEU A 55 -1.17 10.24 -0.85
CA LEU A 55 -1.71 10.51 -2.18
C LEU A 55 -0.63 10.37 -3.26
N ASP A 56 0.59 10.82 -2.99
CA ASP A 56 1.70 10.72 -3.94
C ASP A 56 2.16 9.26 -4.14
N ILE A 57 2.27 8.48 -3.06
CA ILE A 57 2.59 7.04 -3.16
C ILE A 57 1.50 6.32 -3.93
N GLN A 58 0.23 6.60 -3.62
CA GLN A 58 -0.90 6.02 -4.34
C GLN A 58 -0.82 6.32 -5.82
N LYS A 59 -0.61 7.59 -6.17
CA LYS A 59 -0.47 8.04 -7.55
C LYS A 59 0.66 7.30 -8.26
N GLY A 60 1.85 7.25 -7.67
CA GLY A 60 3.00 6.59 -8.27
C GLY A 60 2.77 5.09 -8.51
N PHE A 61 2.12 4.42 -7.56
CA PHE A 61 1.78 3.00 -7.66
C PHE A 61 0.73 2.74 -8.74
N GLU A 62 -0.41 3.40 -8.65
CA GLU A 62 -1.54 3.18 -9.57
C GLU A 62 -1.19 3.62 -11.01
N GLU A 63 -0.40 4.68 -11.21
CA GLU A 63 0.04 5.10 -12.54
C GLU A 63 0.88 4.04 -13.24
N LYS A 64 1.79 3.36 -12.54
CA LYS A 64 2.58 2.26 -13.08
C LYS A 64 1.71 1.04 -13.37
N MET A 65 0.81 0.71 -12.45
CA MET A 65 -0.03 -0.48 -12.57
C MET A 65 -1.09 -0.38 -13.67
N LYS A 66 -1.43 0.83 -14.17
CA LYS A 66 -2.30 1.03 -15.35
C LYS A 66 -1.83 0.28 -16.60
N ALA A 67 -0.54 -0.02 -16.72
CA ALA A 67 -0.01 -0.82 -17.82
C ALA A 67 -0.48 -2.29 -17.78
N PHE A 68 -1.05 -2.76 -16.66
CA PHE A 68 -1.48 -4.13 -16.43
C PHE A 68 -3.00 -4.18 -16.14
N PRO A 69 -3.84 -4.19 -17.18
CA PRO A 69 -5.29 -4.20 -17.01
C PRO A 69 -5.84 -5.48 -16.35
N ASP A 70 -5.04 -6.56 -16.34
CA ASP A 70 -5.37 -7.81 -15.66
C ASP A 70 -5.10 -7.78 -14.14
N VAL A 71 -4.60 -6.65 -13.63
CA VAL A 71 -4.45 -6.41 -12.19
C VAL A 71 -5.59 -5.54 -11.69
N THR A 72 -6.29 -6.04 -10.67
CA THR A 72 -7.32 -5.26 -9.96
C THR A 72 -6.75 -4.72 -8.67
N ILE A 73 -6.78 -3.41 -8.47
CA ILE A 73 -6.35 -2.75 -7.23
C ILE A 73 -7.58 -2.36 -6.42
N ILE A 74 -7.60 -2.74 -5.16
CA ILE A 74 -8.60 -2.31 -4.16
C ILE A 74 -7.87 -1.39 -3.18
N SER A 75 -8.13 -0.09 -3.27
CA SER A 75 -7.49 0.91 -2.40
C SER A 75 -8.42 1.28 -1.24
N VAL A 76 -7.96 1.11 0.00
CA VAL A 76 -8.74 1.40 1.20
C VAL A 76 -7.90 2.23 2.20
N PRO A 77 -8.38 3.40 2.66
CA PRO A 77 -7.63 4.24 3.57
C PRO A 77 -7.75 3.81 5.04
N ALA A 78 -6.59 3.69 5.70
CA ALA A 78 -6.50 3.61 7.15
C ALA A 78 -6.50 5.04 7.72
N MET A 79 -7.70 5.52 8.06
CA MET A 79 -7.89 6.86 8.66
C MET A 79 -6.96 7.07 9.85
N GLN A 80 -6.39 8.27 9.96
CA GLN A 80 -5.46 8.67 11.02
C GLN A 80 -4.19 7.80 11.12
N TRP A 81 -3.82 7.08 10.05
CA TRP A 81 -2.70 6.13 10.06
C TRP A 81 -2.84 5.03 11.12
N ALA A 82 -4.07 4.72 11.51
CA ALA A 82 -4.37 3.83 12.62
C ALA A 82 -4.08 2.36 12.25
N ALA A 83 -3.23 1.69 13.03
CA ALA A 83 -2.79 0.33 12.74
C ALA A 83 -3.93 -0.69 12.94
N ASP A 84 -4.80 -0.46 13.92
CA ASP A 84 -6.03 -1.23 14.11
C ASP A 84 -6.95 -1.13 12.89
N ALA A 85 -7.10 0.07 12.30
CA ALA A 85 -7.85 0.24 11.07
C ALA A 85 -7.25 -0.57 9.91
N ALA A 86 -5.92 -0.60 9.75
CA ALA A 86 -5.27 -1.45 8.75
C ALA A 86 -5.54 -2.95 8.99
N GLY A 87 -5.49 -3.40 10.24
CA GLY A 87 -5.83 -4.77 10.61
C GLY A 87 -7.27 -5.13 10.25
N THR A 88 -8.23 -4.25 10.54
CA THR A 88 -9.64 -4.42 10.18
C THR A 88 -9.84 -4.45 8.66
N ILE A 89 -9.24 -3.51 7.94
CA ILE A 89 -9.28 -3.45 6.47
C ILE A 89 -8.82 -4.78 5.87
N VAL A 90 -7.68 -5.30 6.31
CA VAL A 90 -7.16 -6.57 5.79
C VAL A 90 -8.11 -7.71 6.11
N ASN A 91 -8.60 -7.83 7.34
CA ASN A 91 -9.55 -8.88 7.69
C ASN A 91 -10.81 -8.83 6.83
N ASP A 92 -11.44 -7.67 6.69
CA ASP A 92 -12.68 -7.50 5.94
C ASP A 92 -12.47 -7.76 4.45
N GLN A 93 -11.36 -7.28 3.89
CA GLN A 93 -11.04 -7.49 2.49
C GLN A 93 -10.65 -8.93 2.18
N MET A 94 -9.99 -9.63 3.09
CA MET A 94 -9.71 -11.06 2.92
C MET A 94 -10.99 -11.92 3.00
N LEU A 95 -12.00 -11.49 3.76
CA LEU A 95 -13.32 -12.14 3.78
C LEU A 95 -14.12 -11.87 2.50
N ALA A 96 -14.14 -10.62 2.03
CA ALA A 96 -14.89 -10.21 0.84
C ALA A 96 -14.20 -10.64 -0.46
N ASN A 97 -12.87 -10.67 -0.48
CA ASN A 97 -12.02 -10.93 -1.63
C ASN A 97 -10.94 -11.97 -1.25
N PRO A 98 -11.31 -13.25 -1.08
CA PRO A 98 -10.36 -14.30 -0.68
C PRO A 98 -9.28 -14.58 -1.73
N ASP A 99 -9.42 -14.02 -2.94
CA ASP A 99 -8.53 -14.09 -4.09
C ASP A 99 -7.50 -12.94 -4.15
N ILE A 100 -7.38 -12.11 -3.10
CA ILE A 100 -6.28 -11.14 -2.99
C ILE A 100 -4.93 -11.88 -2.97
N ASP A 101 -4.07 -11.50 -3.91
CA ASP A 101 -2.74 -12.10 -4.09
C ASP A 101 -1.64 -11.33 -3.36
N LEU A 102 -1.78 -10.02 -3.25
CA LEU A 102 -0.78 -9.11 -2.73
C LEU A 102 -1.42 -7.98 -1.90
N ILE A 103 -0.80 -7.60 -0.79
CA ILE A 103 -1.18 -6.44 0.01
C ILE A 103 -0.04 -5.43 -0.01
N PHE A 104 -0.32 -4.22 -0.49
CA PHE A 104 0.62 -3.10 -0.46
C PHE A 104 0.20 -2.09 0.62
N SER A 105 0.95 -2.03 1.70
CA SER A 105 0.73 -1.07 2.81
C SER A 105 1.70 0.11 2.68
N HIS A 106 1.17 1.34 2.81
CA HIS A 106 1.96 2.57 2.63
C HIS A 106 3.01 2.83 3.73
N ALA A 107 2.89 2.17 4.88
CA ALA A 107 3.84 2.31 5.98
C ALA A 107 4.03 0.99 6.74
N ALA A 108 5.23 0.82 7.30
CA ALA A 108 5.65 -0.41 7.97
C ALA A 108 4.76 -0.79 9.16
N HIS A 109 4.30 0.19 9.96
CA HIS A 109 3.44 -0.10 11.11
C HIS A 109 2.05 -0.61 10.70
N LEU A 110 1.53 -0.20 9.54
CA LEU A 110 0.31 -0.77 8.96
C LEU A 110 0.55 -2.20 8.47
N SER A 111 1.72 -2.48 7.90
CA SER A 111 2.10 -3.84 7.48
C SER A 111 2.14 -4.83 8.65
N VAL A 112 2.62 -4.42 9.83
CA VAL A 112 2.64 -5.29 11.02
C VAL A 112 1.22 -5.71 11.42
N ALA A 113 0.27 -4.78 11.43
CA ALA A 113 -1.12 -5.09 11.70
C ALA A 113 -1.76 -5.96 10.60
N ALA A 114 -1.42 -5.71 9.34
CA ALA A 114 -1.84 -6.53 8.21
C ALA A 114 -1.36 -7.99 8.33
N VAL A 115 -0.07 -8.22 8.65
CA VAL A 115 0.47 -9.57 8.93
C VAL A 115 -0.33 -10.24 10.03
N ALA A 116 -0.51 -9.56 11.17
CA ALA A 116 -1.19 -10.13 12.32
C ALA A 116 -2.64 -10.54 11.98
N SER A 117 -3.35 -9.73 11.19
CA SER A 117 -4.69 -10.08 10.69
C SER A 117 -4.67 -11.29 9.76
N LEU A 118 -3.69 -11.40 8.87
CA LEU A 118 -3.54 -12.57 7.99
C LEU A 118 -3.25 -13.85 8.77
N GLU A 119 -2.36 -13.78 9.76
CA GLU A 119 -2.03 -14.91 10.65
C GLU A 119 -3.25 -15.35 11.46
N ALA A 120 -4.01 -14.39 12.00
CA ALA A 120 -5.26 -14.68 12.72
C ALA A 120 -6.32 -15.32 11.81
N ALA A 121 -6.34 -14.97 10.52
CA ALA A 121 -7.17 -15.60 9.50
C ALA A 121 -6.64 -16.98 9.04
N GLY A 122 -5.54 -17.48 9.63
CA GLY A 122 -4.95 -18.78 9.33
C GLY A 122 -4.16 -18.83 8.02
N LYS A 123 -3.82 -17.68 7.43
CA LYS A 123 -2.97 -17.60 6.24
C LYS A 123 -1.53 -17.91 6.60
N LYS A 124 -0.85 -18.63 5.71
CA LYS A 124 0.56 -19.00 5.85
C LYS A 124 1.45 -18.06 5.02
N PRO A 125 2.74 -17.94 5.38
CA PRO A 125 3.70 -17.24 4.53
C PRO A 125 3.65 -17.76 3.09
N GLY A 126 3.43 -16.86 2.14
CA GLY A 126 3.31 -17.18 0.71
C GLY A 126 1.89 -17.33 0.17
N ASP A 127 0.87 -17.44 1.03
CA ASP A 127 -0.53 -17.43 0.58
C ASP A 127 -0.91 -16.06 -0.02
N VAL A 128 -0.51 -15.01 0.69
CA VAL A 128 -0.67 -13.59 0.33
C VAL A 128 0.71 -12.93 0.39
N MET A 129 1.08 -12.23 -0.68
CA MET A 129 2.35 -11.51 -0.79
C MET A 129 2.22 -10.12 -0.17
N MET A 130 3.30 -9.57 0.40
CA MET A 130 3.34 -8.20 0.90
C MET A 130 4.65 -7.52 0.55
#